data_AF-A0A5S9MAR4-F1
#
_entry.id   AF-A0A5S9MAR4-F1
#
_cell.length_a   1.000
_cell.length_b   1.000
_cell.length_c   1.000
_cell.angle_alpha   90.00
_cell.angle_beta   90.00
_cell.angle_gamma   90.00
#
_symmetry.space_group_name_H-M   'P 1'
#
loop_
_entity.id
_entity.type
_entity.pdbx_description
1 polymer ?
#
loop_
_entity_poly.entity_id
_entity_poly.type
_entity_poly.pdbx_seq_one_letter_code
_entity_poly.pdbx_strand_id
1 'polypeptide(L)'
;MPQKTYELTEFIVDILHMTDVGASLKGNATYHTSCHMTRLLRIKEAPFTLLSNVKDLTMKPLPRAENCCGFGGTFSVKMTPISEQMVDEKKYKA
;
A
#
# COMPACT_ATOMS: atom_id res chain seq x y z
N MET A 1 8.40 19.24 6.53
CA MET A 1 7.42 18.26 7.05
C MET A 1 7.66 18.15 8.55
N PRO A 2 6.62 18.04 9.41
CA PRO A 2 6.82 18.06 10.85
C PRO A 2 7.74 16.91 11.30
N GLN A 3 8.76 17.23 12.10
CA GLN A 3 9.82 16.31 12.58
C GLN A 3 9.34 15.15 13.48
N LYS A 4 8.02 14.92 13.57
CA LYS A 4 7.39 13.96 14.49
C LYS A 4 6.21 13.22 13.86
N THR A 5 6.12 13.16 12.53
CA THR A 5 5.08 12.38 11.85
C THR A 5 5.74 11.53 10.78
N TYR A 6 5.49 10.23 10.87
CA TYR A 6 6.04 9.21 9.99
C TYR A 6 4.88 8.40 9.42
N GLU A 7 5.07 7.84 8.22
CA GLU A 7 4.20 6.77 7.77
C GLU A 7 4.45 5.52 8.67
N LEU A 8 3.42 4.71 8.92
CA LEU A 8 3.51 3.63 9.89
C LEU A 8 4.61 2.61 9.56
N THR A 9 4.69 2.18 8.30
CA THR A 9 5.67 1.17 7.89
C THR A 9 7.08 1.75 7.87
N GLU A 10 7.25 3.00 7.44
CA GLU A 10 8.51 3.75 7.57
C GLU A 10 8.94 3.85 9.04
N PHE A 11 8.03 4.19 9.94
CA PHE A 11 8.35 4.29 11.37
C PHE A 11 8.87 2.96 11.93
N ILE A 12 8.20 1.85 11.62
CA ILE A 12 8.59 0.53 12.13
C ILE A 12 9.95 0.09 11.55
N VAL A 13 10.15 0.26 10.24
CA VAL A 13 11.36 -0.23 9.56
C VAL A 13 12.54 0.72 9.75
N ASP A 14 12.36 2.02 9.52
CA ASP A 14 13.45 2.98 9.42
C ASP A 14 13.78 3.66 10.76
N ILE A 15 12.80 3.80 11.66
CA ILE A 15 13.00 4.44 12.98
C ILE A 15 13.19 3.41 14.09
N LEU A 16 12.33 2.38 14.15
CA LEU A 16 12.43 1.32 15.16
C LEU A 16 13.40 0.20 14.76
N HIS A 17 13.84 0.16 13.50
CA HIS A 17 14.71 -0.89 12.96
C HIS A 17 14.15 -2.31 13.12
N MET A 18 12.81 -2.44 12.98
CA MET A 18 12.11 -3.71 13.07
C MET A 18 11.55 -4.12 11.70
N THR A 19 11.82 -5.36 11.31
CA THR A 19 11.29 -5.93 10.05
C THR A 19 10.31 -7.07 10.29
N ASP A 20 10.32 -7.65 11.49
CA ASP A 20 9.40 -8.69 11.94
C ASP A 20 8.68 -8.23 13.22
N VAL A 21 7.36 -8.32 13.19
CA VAL A 21 6.46 -7.94 14.30
C VAL A 21 5.73 -9.15 14.89
N GLY A 22 6.11 -10.37 14.52
CA GLY A 22 5.51 -11.62 15.00
C GLY A 22 4.14 -11.91 14.39
N ALA A 23 3.82 -11.33 13.23
CA ALA A 23 2.54 -11.50 12.57
C ALA A 23 2.43 -12.85 11.84
N SER A 24 1.24 -13.45 11.84
CA SER A 24 0.92 -14.59 10.99
C SER A 24 -0.43 -14.40 10.30
N LEU A 25 -0.50 -14.84 9.05
CA LEU A 25 -1.71 -14.85 8.25
C LEU A 25 -1.62 -15.98 7.22
N LYS A 26 -2.32 -17.08 7.48
CA LYS A 26 -2.41 -18.18 6.51
C LYS A 26 -3.30 -17.78 5.33
N GLY A 27 -2.70 -17.34 4.23
CA GLY A 27 -3.48 -16.94 3.06
C GLY A 27 -2.66 -16.30 1.95
N ASN A 28 -3.36 -15.93 0.88
CA ASN A 28 -2.81 -15.16 -0.23
C ASN A 28 -3.28 -13.71 -0.11
N ALA A 29 -2.37 -12.76 -0.34
CA ALA A 29 -2.71 -11.33 -0.39
C ALA A 29 -1.96 -10.65 -1.51
N THR A 30 -2.45 -9.49 -1.93
CA THR A 30 -1.70 -8.54 -2.76
C THR A 30 -1.71 -7.18 -2.08
N TYR A 31 -0.69 -6.37 -2.34
CA TYR A 31 -0.55 -5.06 -1.69
C TYR A 31 -0.95 -3.94 -2.64
N HIS A 32 -1.95 -3.15 -2.24
CA HIS A 32 -2.29 -1.91 -2.92
C HIS A 32 -1.34 -0.79 -2.46
N THR A 33 -0.41 -0.40 -3.34
CA THR A 33 0.50 0.72 -3.05
C THR A 33 -0.24 2.06 -3.11
N SER A 34 -0.26 2.80 -2.01
CA SER A 34 -0.82 4.15 -1.92
C SER A 34 -0.05 5.13 -2.80
N CYS A 35 -0.76 5.92 -3.60
CA CYS A 35 -0.15 6.96 -4.43
C CYS A 35 0.44 8.11 -3.58
N HIS A 36 -0.18 8.45 -2.45
CA HIS A 36 0.38 9.45 -1.52
C HIS A 36 1.69 8.96 -0.90
N MET A 37 1.72 7.70 -0.45
CA MET A 37 2.92 7.11 0.13
C MET A 37 4.06 7.02 -0.89
N THR A 38 3.78 6.49 -2.08
CA THR A 38 4.82 6.24 -3.09
C THR A 38 5.25 7.50 -3.85
N ARG A 39 4.34 8.42 -4.17
CA ARG A 39 4.64 9.61 -5.01
C ARG A 39 4.98 10.84 -4.19
N LEU A 40 4.34 11.05 -3.04
CA LEU A 40 4.58 12.23 -2.20
C LEU A 40 5.62 11.94 -1.12
N LEU A 41 5.43 10.90 -0.33
CA LEU A 41 6.37 10.53 0.76
C LEU A 41 7.60 9.76 0.24
N ARG A 42 7.52 9.20 -0.97
CA ARG A 42 8.57 8.38 -1.62
C ARG A 42 8.91 7.10 -0.86
N ILE A 43 7.98 6.62 -0.05
CA ILE A 43 8.08 5.36 0.69
C ILE A 43 7.54 4.25 -0.20
N LYS A 44 8.35 3.23 -0.46
CA LYS A 44 8.01 2.12 -1.37
C LYS A 44 8.26 0.75 -0.75
N GLU A 45 9.41 0.57 -0.12
CA GLU A 45 9.90 -0.75 0.29
C GLU A 45 9.46 -1.19 1.70
N ALA A 46 9.26 -0.24 2.62
CA ALA A 46 8.95 -0.54 4.02
C ALA A 46 7.70 -1.45 4.21
N PRO A 47 6.58 -1.25 3.49
CA PRO A 47 5.44 -2.16 3.59
C PRO A 47 5.76 -3.57 3.11
N PHE A 48 6.49 -3.71 2.01
CA PHE A 48 6.85 -5.03 1.47
C PHE A 48 7.81 -5.78 2.39
N THR A 49 8.72 -5.04 3.06
CA THR A 49 9.64 -5.60 4.06
C THR A 49 8.88 -6.20 5.24
N LEU A 50 7.84 -5.52 5.74
CA LEU A 50 7.01 -6.06 6.81
C LEU A 50 6.17 -7.26 6.32
N LEU A 51 5.56 -7.13 5.14
CA LEU A 51 4.72 -8.19 4.57
C LEU A 51 5.49 -9.47 4.27
N SER A 52 6.76 -9.38 3.87
CA SER A 52 7.62 -10.56 3.63
C SER A 52 7.96 -11.34 4.90
N ASN A 53 7.81 -10.72 6.09
CA ASN A 53 8.05 -11.37 7.38
C ASN A 53 6.76 -11.90 8.03
N VAL A 54 5.60 -11.73 7.40
CA VAL A 54 4.35 -12.31 7.92
C VAL A 54 4.34 -13.82 7.67
N LYS A 55 4.27 -14.59 8.74
CA LYS A 55 4.27 -16.05 8.66
C LYS A 55 3.02 -16.58 7.94
N ASP A 56 3.22 -17.58 7.07
CA ASP A 56 2.18 -18.26 6.29
C ASP A 56 1.44 -17.37 5.25
N LEU A 57 1.92 -16.14 5.03
CA LEU A 57 1.39 -15.23 4.03
C LEU A 57 2.10 -15.42 2.69
N THR A 58 1.31 -15.62 1.63
CA THR A 58 1.79 -15.62 0.25
C THR A 58 1.42 -14.31 -0.42
N MET A 59 2.41 -13.47 -0.70
CA MET A 59 2.21 -12.22 -1.43
C MET A 59 2.19 -12.48 -2.94
N LYS A 60 1.12 -12.04 -3.60
CA LYS A 60 0.99 -12.00 -5.06
C LYS A 60 1.26 -10.58 -5.57
N PRO A 61 2.07 -10.40 -6.63
CA PRO A 61 2.31 -9.09 -7.20
C PRO A 61 1.01 -8.50 -7.75
N LEU A 62 0.84 -7.19 -7.63
CA LEU A 62 -0.25 -6.45 -8.25
C LEU A 62 0.24 -5.84 -9.56
N PRO A 63 -0.19 -6.32 -10.74
CA PRO A 63 0.12 -5.67 -12.01
C PRO A 63 -0.31 -4.19 -12.01
N ARG A 64 0.54 -3.31 -12.53
CA ARG A 64 0.33 -1.85 -12.52
C ARG A 64 0.06 -1.31 -11.12
N ALA A 65 0.79 -1.79 -10.11
CA ALA A 65 0.67 -1.33 -8.72
C ALA A 65 0.72 0.20 -8.60
N GLU A 66 1.51 0.87 -9.44
CA GLU A 66 1.68 2.31 -9.50
C GLU A 66 0.45 3.11 -9.96
N ASN A 67 -0.56 2.46 -10.56
CA ASN A 67 -1.79 3.11 -11.00
C ASN A 67 -2.61 3.62 -9.81
N CYS A 68 -3.25 4.78 -9.95
CA CYS A 68 -4.16 5.28 -8.93
C CYS A 68 -5.42 4.41 -8.85
N CYS A 69 -5.96 4.16 -7.66
CA CYS A 69 -7.26 3.48 -7.50
C CYS A 69 -8.47 4.38 -7.76
N GLY A 70 -8.28 5.70 -7.91
CA GLY A 70 -9.38 6.65 -8.10
C GLY A 70 -10.03 7.15 -6.81
N PHE A 71 -9.75 6.58 -5.64
CA PHE A 71 -10.42 6.95 -4.38
C PHE A 71 -9.86 8.24 -3.70
N GLY A 72 -9.29 9.17 -4.47
CA GLY A 72 -8.60 10.34 -3.92
C GLY A 72 -9.53 11.53 -3.60
N GLY A 73 -9.80 11.79 -2.32
CA GLY A 73 -10.44 13.04 -1.85
C GLY A 73 -11.78 13.34 -2.54
N THR A 74 -12.03 14.60 -2.89
CA THR A 74 -13.31 14.99 -3.53
C THR A 74 -13.50 14.45 -4.94
N PHE A 75 -12.44 13.95 -5.59
CA PHE A 75 -12.54 13.39 -6.94
C PHE A 75 -13.45 12.15 -6.96
N SER A 76 -13.36 11.28 -5.96
CA SER A 76 -14.19 10.07 -5.90
C SER A 76 -15.69 10.37 -5.77
N VAL A 77 -16.04 11.50 -5.15
CA VAL A 77 -17.43 11.94 -4.98
C VAL A 77 -17.93 12.73 -6.19
N LYS A 78 -17.09 13.58 -6.78
CA LYS A 78 -17.48 14.43 -7.93
C LYS A 78 -17.48 13.68 -9.25
N MET A 79 -16.62 12.66 -9.37
CA MET A 79 -16.41 11.87 -10.58
C MET A 79 -16.63 10.38 -10.31
N THR A 80 -17.71 10.04 -9.58
CA THR A 80 -18.00 8.66 -9.13
C THR A 80 -17.84 7.61 -10.21
N PRO A 81 -18.43 7.76 -11.42
CA PRO A 81 -18.33 6.73 -12.45
C PRO A 81 -16.88 6.49 -12.91
N ILE A 82 -16.07 7.55 -12.97
CA ILE A 82 -14.66 7.43 -13.35
C ILE A 82 -13.86 6.77 -12.22
N SER A 83 -14.09 7.18 -10.98
CA SER A 83 -13.45 6.57 -9.81
C SER A 83 -13.71 5.07 -9.70
N GLU A 84 -14.94 4.64 -9.99
CA GLU A 84 -15.33 3.22 -10.00
C GLU A 84 -14.59 2.46 -11.11
N GLN A 85 -14.58 2.98 -12.34
CA GLN A 85 -13.85 2.35 -13.44
C GLN A 85 -12.35 2.23 -13.15
N MET A 86 -11.73 3.23 -12.51
CA MET A 86 -10.31 3.17 -12.14
C MET A 86 -9.99 2.04 -11.14
N VAL A 87 -10.84 1.85 -10.12
CA VAL A 87 -10.61 0.76 -9.16
C VAL A 87 -10.90 -0.60 -9.79
N ASP A 88 -11.90 -0.69 -10.67
CA ASP A 88 -12.24 -1.92 -11.39
C ASP A 88 -11.10 -2.34 -12.31
N GLU A 89 -10.57 -1.44 -13.13
CA GLU A 89 -9.39 -1.71 -13.97
C GLU A 89 -8.18 -2.21 -13.17
N LYS A 90 -8.02 -1.72 -11.92
CA LYS A 90 -6.93 -2.14 -11.03
C LYS A 90 -7.19 -3.51 -10.41
N LYS A 91 -8.44 -3.84 -10.07
CA LYS A 91 -8.84 -5.14 -9.49
C LYS A 91 -8.80 -6.26 -10.52
N TYR A 92 -9.30 -6.04 -11.73
CA TYR A 92 -9.40 -7.09 -12.76
C TYR A 92 -8.06 -7.50 -13.36
N LYS A 93 -6.99 -6.78 -13.00
CA LYS A 93 -5.63 -7.09 -13.41
C LYS A 93 -4.75 -7.48 -12.24
N ALA A 94 -5.33 -7.73 -11.06
CA ALA A 94 -4.67 -8.21 -9.84
C ALA A 94 -4.63 -9.74 -9.76
#